data_AF-A0A832QYW0-F1
#
_entry.id   AF-A0A832QYW0-F1
#
_cell.length_a   1.000
_cell.length_b   1.000
_cell.length_c   1.000
_cell.angle_alpha   90.00
_cell.angle_beta   90.00
_cell.angle_gamma   90.00
#
_symmetry.space_group_name_H-M   'P 1'
#
loop_
_entity.id
_entity.type
_entity.pdbx_description
1 polymer ?
#
loop_
_entity_poly.entity_id
_entity_poly.type
_entity_poly.pdbx_seq_one_letter_code
_entity_poly.pdbx_strand_id
1 'polypeptide(L)'
;MTKINNPMTIQRAALVALDRIAYEDDFRFRAGSVDPAHKADLASTIKNTGKALDPVLLWQPPEDGERLVLLDGAHRVAAYQAAKWQREIPALVLVGADRRAALGAALKANSKRTLGLSQAERMDAAWRLVREPVEPRFKVREIAHLADVAARTVKYMRARFRTMHEEGTEITGSWARDRRSLPQDDEELVRMSDARRRAEIEKLAADVRDLFDRRKHPERVILCDSYAVWEAVEAALGEKAMKEMLAYLLGGDDDEANEWLEMATAGGDAADEADEGDEPEPAF
;
A
#
# COMPACT_ATOMS: atom_id res chain seq x y z
N MET A 1 -21.08 -26.42 27.67
CA MET A 1 -20.17 -25.29 27.34
C MET A 1 -18.84 -25.87 26.89
N THR A 2 -18.70 -26.09 25.59
CA THR A 2 -17.54 -26.76 24.98
C THR A 2 -16.39 -25.77 24.89
N LYS A 3 -15.29 -26.07 25.59
CA LYS A 3 -14.03 -25.32 25.49
C LYS A 3 -13.57 -25.37 24.04
N ILE A 4 -13.49 -24.20 23.39
CA ILE A 4 -12.85 -24.07 22.08
C ILE A 4 -11.35 -24.25 22.34
N ASN A 5 -10.84 -25.45 22.08
CA ASN A 5 -9.40 -25.70 21.99
C ASN A 5 -8.86 -24.82 20.86
N ASN A 6 -8.22 -23.70 21.23
CA ASN A 6 -7.36 -22.98 20.32
C ASN A 6 -6.14 -23.90 20.10
N PRO A 7 -5.90 -24.45 18.89
CA PRO A 7 -4.70 -25.26 18.68
C PRO A 7 -3.50 -24.38 19.00
N MET A 8 -2.65 -24.84 19.93
CA MET A 8 -1.44 -24.13 20.32
C MET A 8 -0.61 -23.86 19.06
N THR A 9 -0.58 -22.59 18.64
CA THR A 9 0.35 -22.14 17.61
C THR A 9 1.76 -22.19 18.20
N ILE A 10 2.59 -23.12 17.76
CA ILE A 10 3.97 -23.22 18.21
C ILE A 10 4.83 -22.43 17.23
N GLN A 11 5.43 -21.34 17.72
CA GLN A 11 6.55 -20.71 17.05
C GLN A 11 7.82 -21.49 17.35
N ARG A 12 8.40 -22.11 16.32
CA ARG A 12 9.68 -22.83 16.40
C ARG A 12 10.77 -22.01 15.72
N ALA A 13 11.82 -21.66 16.45
CA ALA A 13 13.04 -21.16 15.85
C ALA A 13 13.74 -22.29 15.08
N ALA A 14 14.09 -22.05 13.82
CA ALA A 14 14.74 -23.03 12.96
C ALA A 14 15.76 -22.34 12.05
N LEU A 15 16.71 -23.11 11.56
CA LEU A 15 17.55 -22.76 10.41
C LEU A 15 16.93 -23.40 9.17
N VAL A 16 16.75 -22.60 8.12
CA VAL A 16 16.04 -23.01 6.91
C VAL A 16 16.86 -22.69 5.67
N ALA A 17 16.99 -23.66 4.77
CA ALA A 17 17.62 -23.46 3.47
C ALA A 17 16.72 -22.62 2.55
N LEU A 18 17.33 -21.73 1.75
CA LEU A 18 16.60 -20.76 0.92
C LEU A 18 15.70 -21.42 -0.14
N ASP A 19 16.10 -22.58 -0.64
CA ASP A 19 15.38 -23.38 -1.64
C ASP A 19 14.09 -24.01 -1.10
N ARG A 20 13.96 -24.13 0.22
CA ARG A 20 12.76 -24.67 0.88
C ARG A 20 11.67 -23.62 1.12
N ILE A 21 11.94 -22.34 0.85
CA ILE A 21 11.01 -21.23 1.10
C ILE A 21 10.15 -20.99 -0.15
N ALA A 22 8.85 -21.21 0.01
CA ALA A 22 7.85 -20.94 -1.02
C ALA A 22 7.23 -19.54 -0.84
N TYR A 23 6.98 -18.87 -1.98
CA TYR A 23 6.18 -17.65 -2.03
C TYR A 23 4.75 -18.02 -2.40
N GLU A 24 3.80 -17.45 -1.69
CA GLU A 24 2.40 -17.45 -2.08
C GLU A 24 1.90 -16.01 -2.10
N ASP A 25 1.26 -15.63 -3.20
CA ASP A 25 0.62 -14.31 -3.32
C ASP A 25 -0.46 -14.13 -2.27
N ASP A 26 -0.90 -15.22 -1.65
CA ASP A 26 -1.89 -15.18 -0.59
C ASP A 26 -1.43 -14.53 0.72
N PHE A 27 -0.13 -14.50 0.94
CA PHE A 27 0.48 -13.93 2.15
C PHE A 27 1.22 -12.61 1.86
N ARG A 28 1.17 -12.13 0.61
CA ARG A 28 1.75 -10.86 0.19
C ARG A 28 0.71 -9.76 0.28
N PHE A 29 0.75 -8.99 1.37
CA PHE A 29 -0.16 -7.87 1.61
C PHE A 29 0.35 -6.53 1.06
N ARG A 30 1.60 -6.45 0.62
CA ARG A 30 2.17 -5.25 -0.02
C ARG A 30 1.98 -5.29 -1.52
N ALA A 31 1.57 -4.16 -2.09
CA ALA A 31 1.38 -3.99 -3.54
C ALA A 31 2.71 -3.82 -4.30
N GLY A 32 3.81 -3.54 -3.58
CA GLY A 32 5.14 -3.35 -4.14
C GLY A 32 5.94 -4.65 -4.33
N SER A 33 6.85 -4.64 -5.32
CA SER A 33 7.97 -5.58 -5.38
C SER A 33 8.98 -5.29 -4.27
N VAL A 34 9.91 -6.21 -4.04
CA VAL A 34 11.04 -6.00 -3.12
C VAL A 34 11.79 -4.74 -3.55
N ASP A 35 11.91 -3.75 -2.67
CA ASP A 35 12.65 -2.51 -2.91
C ASP A 35 14.11 -2.84 -3.27
N PRO A 36 14.57 -2.50 -4.50
CA PRO A 36 15.93 -2.75 -4.94
C PRO A 36 17.00 -2.10 -4.07
N ALA A 37 16.75 -0.89 -3.54
CA ALA A 37 17.71 -0.14 -2.72
C ALA A 37 17.84 -0.80 -1.35
N HIS A 38 16.72 -1.02 -0.66
CA HIS A 38 16.72 -1.69 0.64
C HIS A 38 17.29 -3.12 0.56
N LYS A 39 16.99 -3.86 -0.52
CA LYS A 39 17.60 -5.16 -0.81
C LYS A 39 19.13 -5.07 -0.96
N ALA A 40 19.63 -4.06 -1.68
CA ALA A 40 21.07 -3.87 -1.91
C ALA A 40 21.80 -3.56 -0.59
N ASP A 41 21.21 -2.76 0.28
CA ASP A 41 21.76 -2.44 1.60
C ASP A 41 21.85 -3.68 2.51
N LEU A 42 20.78 -4.48 2.57
CA LEU A 42 20.76 -5.74 3.32
C LEU A 42 21.77 -6.74 2.76
N ALA A 43 21.86 -6.88 1.43
CA ALA A 43 22.83 -7.77 0.79
C ALA A 43 24.27 -7.32 1.06
N SER A 44 24.53 -6.01 1.07
CA SER A 44 25.83 -5.43 1.42
C SER A 44 26.16 -5.70 2.88
N THR A 45 25.19 -5.58 3.78
CA THR A 45 25.35 -5.90 5.21
C THR A 45 25.74 -7.36 5.42
N ILE A 46 25.09 -8.31 4.72
CA ILE A 46 25.44 -9.74 4.77
C ILE A 46 26.87 -9.96 4.31
N LYS A 47 27.28 -9.36 3.18
CA LYS A 47 28.63 -9.51 2.62
C LYS A 47 29.71 -8.91 3.52
N ASN A 48 29.44 -7.75 4.12
CA ASN A 48 30.40 -7.01 4.94
C ASN A 48 30.57 -7.62 6.34
N THR A 49 29.48 -8.10 6.95
CA THR A 49 29.53 -8.64 8.31
C THR A 49 29.76 -10.14 8.35
N GLY A 50 29.42 -10.87 7.28
CA GLY A 50 29.39 -12.33 7.26
C GLY A 50 28.38 -12.93 8.23
N LYS A 51 27.45 -12.13 8.76
CA LYS A 51 26.45 -12.55 9.76
C LYS A 51 25.08 -12.72 9.13
N ALA A 52 24.27 -13.57 9.74
CA ALA A 52 22.87 -13.70 9.40
C ALA A 52 22.08 -12.45 9.86
N LEU A 53 21.10 -12.05 9.06
CA LEU A 53 20.09 -11.06 9.39
C LEU A 53 19.08 -11.61 10.42
N ASP A 54 18.17 -10.74 10.85
CA ASP A 54 17.06 -11.12 11.72
C ASP A 54 16.17 -12.22 11.10
N PRO A 55 15.54 -13.07 11.94
CA PRO A 55 14.75 -14.19 11.45
C PRO A 55 13.63 -13.79 10.48
N VAL A 56 13.39 -14.63 9.48
CA VAL A 56 12.18 -14.54 8.62
C VAL A 56 11.00 -15.26 9.28
N LEU A 57 9.77 -14.85 8.98
CA LEU A 57 8.58 -15.52 9.50
C LEU A 57 8.04 -16.48 8.44
N LEU A 58 7.92 -17.76 8.78
CA LEU A 58 7.45 -18.82 7.90
C LEU A 58 6.23 -19.53 8.52
N TRP A 59 5.41 -20.12 7.66
CA TRP A 59 4.33 -21.01 8.04
C TRP A 59 4.51 -22.38 7.40
N GLN A 60 4.30 -23.42 8.19
CA GLN A 60 4.31 -24.80 7.72
C GLN A 60 2.85 -25.28 7.68
N PRO A 61 2.24 -25.40 6.49
CA PRO A 61 0.87 -25.87 6.35
C PRO A 61 0.71 -27.27 6.98
N PRO A 62 -0.39 -27.53 7.72
CA PRO A 62 -0.60 -28.83 8.34
C PRO A 62 -0.86 -29.95 7.32
N GLU A 63 -1.32 -29.61 6.12
CA GLU A 63 -1.59 -30.55 5.02
C GLU A 63 -0.32 -30.98 4.28
N ASP A 64 0.69 -30.10 4.25
CA ASP A 64 1.94 -30.29 3.53
C ASP A 64 3.10 -29.99 4.49
N GLY A 65 3.42 -31.01 5.30
CA GLY A 65 4.36 -30.93 6.41
C GLY A 65 5.81 -30.68 6.01
N GLU A 66 6.14 -30.48 4.75
CA GLU A 66 7.51 -30.15 4.32
C GLU A 66 7.64 -28.73 3.75
N ARG A 67 6.52 -28.15 3.31
CA ARG A 67 6.46 -26.84 2.67
C ARG A 67 6.53 -25.71 3.69
N LEU A 68 7.35 -24.71 3.40
CA LEU A 68 7.50 -23.51 4.23
C LEU A 68 7.10 -22.27 3.43
N VAL A 69 5.95 -21.70 3.76
CA VAL A 69 5.41 -20.51 3.10
C VAL A 69 5.92 -19.25 3.82
N LEU A 70 6.46 -18.30 3.06
CA LEU A 70 6.93 -17.02 3.59
C LEU A 70 5.76 -16.12 4.02
N LEU A 71 5.74 -15.72 5.29
CA LEU A 71 4.76 -14.78 5.84
C LEU A 71 5.31 -13.35 5.99
N ASP A 72 6.58 -13.21 6.38
CA ASP A 72 7.29 -11.93 6.48
C ASP A 72 8.79 -12.10 6.23
N GLY A 73 9.42 -11.05 5.69
CA GLY A 73 10.86 -11.00 5.44
C GLY A 73 11.26 -11.16 3.98
N ALA A 74 10.39 -10.83 3.02
CA ALA A 74 10.68 -10.92 1.59
C ALA A 74 11.97 -10.17 1.18
N HIS A 75 12.20 -8.98 1.74
CA HIS A 75 13.44 -8.23 1.52
C HIS A 75 14.69 -8.97 2.05
N ARG A 76 14.57 -9.65 3.21
CA ARG A 76 15.67 -10.44 3.79
C ARG A 76 15.99 -11.66 2.93
N VAL A 77 14.97 -12.42 2.50
CA VAL A 77 15.17 -13.57 1.59
C VAL A 77 15.81 -13.13 0.27
N ALA A 78 15.32 -12.05 -0.34
CA ALA A 78 15.89 -11.51 -1.57
C ALA A 78 17.33 -11.01 -1.40
N ALA A 79 17.68 -10.47 -0.22
CA ALA A 79 19.05 -10.06 0.10
C ALA A 79 19.99 -11.25 0.24
N TYR A 80 19.57 -12.34 0.90
CA TYR A 80 20.34 -13.59 0.98
C TYR A 80 20.60 -14.21 -0.39
N GLN A 81 19.59 -14.22 -1.27
CA GLN A 81 19.72 -14.67 -2.65
C GLN A 81 20.73 -13.81 -3.43
N ALA A 82 20.65 -12.49 -3.30
CA ALA A 82 21.60 -11.56 -3.94
C ALA A 82 23.04 -11.67 -3.39
N ALA A 83 23.18 -12.01 -2.10
CA ALA A 83 24.46 -12.28 -1.46
C ALA A 83 25.03 -13.66 -1.78
N LYS A 84 24.30 -14.51 -2.52
CA LYS A 84 24.66 -15.91 -2.80
C LYS A 84 24.97 -16.71 -1.52
N TRP A 85 24.23 -16.42 -0.46
CA TRP A 85 24.42 -17.03 0.85
C TRP A 85 24.18 -18.54 0.78
N GLN A 86 25.16 -19.33 1.20
CA GLN A 86 25.15 -20.80 1.07
C GLN A 86 24.69 -21.51 2.34
N ARG A 87 24.59 -20.80 3.47
CA ARG A 87 24.19 -21.39 4.76
C ARG A 87 22.68 -21.28 4.93
N GLU A 88 22.14 -22.04 5.85
CA GLU A 88 20.77 -21.87 6.29
C GLU A 88 20.56 -20.47 6.92
N ILE A 89 19.34 -19.95 6.81
CA ILE A 89 18.96 -18.65 7.36
C ILE A 89 18.07 -18.83 8.60
N PRO A 90 18.16 -17.94 9.59
CA PRO A 90 17.30 -17.99 10.76
C PRO A 90 15.84 -17.72 10.37
N ALA A 91 14.93 -18.54 10.90
CA ALA A 91 13.49 -18.44 10.67
C ALA A 91 12.70 -18.74 11.95
N LEU A 92 11.55 -18.07 12.09
CA LEU A 92 10.49 -18.41 13.03
C LEU A 92 9.39 -19.13 12.25
N VAL A 93 9.20 -20.41 12.51
CA VAL A 93 8.22 -21.24 11.80
C VAL A 93 6.98 -21.42 12.65
N LEU A 94 5.82 -21.05 12.11
CA LEU A 94 4.51 -21.38 12.67
C LEU A 94 4.15 -22.81 12.28
N VAL A 95 4.22 -23.72 13.26
CA VAL A 95 3.90 -25.13 13.08
C VAL A 95 2.52 -25.43 13.64
N GLY A 96 1.70 -26.17 12.89
CA GLY A 96 0.34 -26.56 13.30
C GLY A 96 -0.67 -25.42 13.33
N ALA A 97 -0.29 -24.23 12.83
CA ALA A 97 -1.22 -23.14 12.59
C ALA A 97 -2.11 -23.46 11.39
N ASP A 98 -3.41 -23.23 11.52
CA ASP A 98 -4.30 -23.22 10.36
C ASP A 98 -4.01 -22.00 9.47
N ARG A 99 -4.53 -22.02 8.24
CA ARG A 99 -4.36 -20.91 7.29
C ARG A 99 -4.86 -19.58 7.86
N ARG A 100 -5.90 -19.61 8.70
CA ARG A 100 -6.47 -18.46 9.39
C ARG A 100 -5.45 -17.80 10.33
N ALA A 101 -4.78 -18.58 11.17
CA ALA A 101 -3.74 -18.11 12.08
C ALA A 101 -2.50 -17.63 11.33
N ALA A 102 -2.13 -18.29 10.23
CA ALA A 102 -1.02 -17.86 9.37
C ALA A 102 -1.27 -16.47 8.75
N LEU A 103 -2.46 -16.23 8.20
CA LEU A 103 -2.85 -14.92 7.64
C LEU A 103 -2.81 -13.82 8.71
N GLY A 104 -3.33 -14.11 9.91
CA GLY A 104 -3.28 -13.17 11.03
C GLY A 104 -1.85 -12.85 11.47
N ALA A 105 -0.95 -13.84 11.48
CA ALA A 105 0.44 -13.64 11.82
C ALA A 105 1.21 -12.81 10.77
N ALA A 106 0.96 -13.06 9.48
CA ALA A 106 1.54 -12.27 8.39
C ALA A 106 1.15 -10.79 8.48
N LEU A 107 -0.13 -10.49 8.76
CA LEU A 107 -0.59 -9.12 8.96
C LEU A 107 0.03 -8.44 10.19
N LYS A 108 0.06 -9.15 11.33
CA LYS A 108 0.65 -8.64 12.57
C LYS A 108 2.15 -8.39 12.46
N ALA A 109 2.87 -9.16 11.66
CA ALA A 109 4.28 -8.93 11.39
C ALA A 109 4.49 -7.60 10.64
N ASN A 110 3.60 -7.27 9.70
CA ASN A 110 3.65 -6.01 8.94
C ASN A 110 3.18 -4.78 9.73
N SER A 111 2.49 -4.94 10.86
CA SER A 111 2.02 -3.82 11.67
C SER A 111 3.09 -3.23 12.61
N LYS A 112 4.23 -3.91 12.82
CA LYS A 112 5.32 -3.45 13.70
C LYS A 112 6.47 -2.76 12.93
N ARG A 113 6.38 -1.43 12.82
CA ARG A 113 7.46 -0.40 12.87
C ARG A 113 8.80 -0.57 12.11
N THR A 114 8.82 -1.08 10.88
CA THR A 114 9.96 -0.79 9.98
C THR A 114 9.58 -0.29 8.59
N LEU A 115 8.39 -0.65 8.09
CA LEU A 115 7.62 0.07 7.08
C LEU A 115 6.17 -0.38 7.30
N GLY A 116 5.24 0.50 7.68
CA GLY A 116 3.84 0.08 7.83
C GLY A 116 3.24 -0.35 6.49
N LEU A 117 2.12 -1.10 6.49
CA LEU A 117 1.25 -1.14 5.31
C LEU A 117 0.67 0.27 5.12
N SER A 118 0.55 0.77 3.88
CA SER A 118 -0.19 2.01 3.61
C SER A 118 -1.67 1.86 3.97
N GLN A 119 -2.43 2.96 4.08
CA GLN A 119 -3.88 2.86 4.34
C GLN A 119 -4.61 2.08 3.25
N ALA A 120 -4.22 2.26 1.98
CA ALA A 120 -4.78 1.48 0.87
C ALA A 120 -4.47 -0.02 1.01
N GLU A 121 -3.23 -0.38 1.36
CA GLU A 121 -2.83 -1.76 1.60
C GLU A 121 -3.55 -2.38 2.82
N ARG A 122 -3.77 -1.60 3.89
CA ARG A 122 -4.57 -2.02 5.06
C ARG A 122 -6.03 -2.29 4.67
N MET A 123 -6.59 -1.46 3.81
CA MET A 123 -7.97 -1.62 3.32
C MET A 123 -8.11 -2.83 2.40
N ASP A 124 -7.15 -3.06 1.51
CA ASP A 124 -7.12 -4.24 0.63
C ASP A 124 -6.88 -5.53 1.43
N ALA A 125 -6.01 -5.48 2.45
CA ALA A 125 -5.82 -6.56 3.41
C ALA A 125 -7.10 -6.90 4.18
N ALA A 126 -7.81 -5.89 4.70
CA ALA A 126 -9.10 -6.09 5.36
C ALA A 126 -10.13 -6.68 4.40
N TRP A 127 -10.18 -6.18 3.16
CA TRP A 127 -11.08 -6.67 2.12
C TRP A 127 -10.80 -8.13 1.77
N ARG A 128 -9.53 -8.50 1.66
CA ARG A 128 -9.10 -9.88 1.48
C ARG A 128 -9.55 -10.79 2.63
N LEU A 129 -9.33 -10.39 3.89
CA LEU A 129 -9.80 -11.17 5.05
C LEU A 129 -11.33 -11.33 5.08
N VAL A 130 -12.08 -10.34 4.57
CA VAL A 130 -13.55 -10.46 4.45
C VAL A 130 -13.93 -11.57 3.47
N ARG A 131 -13.20 -11.71 2.36
CA ARG A 131 -13.48 -12.66 1.27
C ARG A 131 -12.93 -14.07 1.50
N GLU A 132 -11.99 -14.19 2.43
CA GLU A 132 -11.28 -15.43 2.69
C GLU A 132 -12.25 -16.57 3.11
N PRO A 133 -12.31 -17.70 2.38
CA PRO A 133 -13.22 -18.81 2.67
C PRO A 133 -12.66 -19.72 3.78
N VAL A 134 -12.41 -19.15 4.96
CA VAL A 134 -11.99 -19.88 6.17
C VAL A 134 -13.16 -20.13 7.11
N GLU A 135 -13.18 -21.30 7.76
CA GLU A 135 -14.15 -21.66 8.81
C GLU A 135 -13.39 -21.90 10.14
N PRO A 136 -13.72 -21.19 11.24
CA PRO A 136 -14.72 -20.13 11.34
C PRO A 136 -14.28 -18.83 10.65
N ARG A 137 -15.24 -18.15 10.01
CA ARG A 137 -14.99 -16.88 9.34
C ARG A 137 -14.50 -15.81 10.33
N PHE A 138 -13.48 -15.04 9.94
CA PHE A 138 -12.92 -13.96 10.76
C PHE A 138 -13.99 -12.99 11.27
N LYS A 139 -14.00 -12.66 12.56
CA LYS A 139 -14.98 -11.72 13.13
C LYS A 139 -14.68 -10.28 12.72
N VAL A 140 -15.70 -9.41 12.69
CA VAL A 140 -15.52 -7.98 12.33
C VAL A 140 -14.44 -7.29 13.17
N ARG A 141 -14.48 -7.48 14.50
CA ARG A 141 -13.48 -6.90 15.43
C ARG A 141 -12.08 -7.47 15.22
N GLU A 142 -11.99 -8.72 14.77
CA GLU A 142 -10.72 -9.40 14.53
C GLU A 142 -10.06 -8.87 13.26
N ILE A 143 -10.81 -8.73 12.16
CA ILE A 143 -10.32 -8.11 10.91
C ILE A 143 -9.87 -6.67 11.17
N ALA A 144 -10.70 -5.89 11.88
CA ALA A 144 -10.39 -4.51 12.25
C ALA A 144 -9.07 -4.40 13.01
N HIS A 145 -8.83 -5.31 13.95
CA HIS A 145 -7.60 -5.33 14.73
C HIS A 145 -6.38 -5.82 13.93
N LEU A 146 -6.53 -6.85 13.09
CA LEU A 146 -5.43 -7.42 12.31
C LEU A 146 -4.96 -6.51 11.18
N ALA A 147 -5.90 -5.87 10.48
CA ALA A 147 -5.61 -4.99 9.36
C ALA A 147 -5.50 -3.51 9.77
N ASP A 148 -5.74 -3.18 11.04
CA ASP A 148 -5.71 -1.83 11.59
C ASP A 148 -6.66 -0.85 10.86
N VAL A 149 -7.94 -1.23 10.78
CA VAL A 149 -9.00 -0.46 10.12
C VAL A 149 -10.24 -0.34 11.00
N ALA A 150 -11.07 0.68 10.78
CA ALA A 150 -12.30 0.87 11.55
C ALA A 150 -13.29 -0.30 11.37
N ALA A 151 -13.88 -0.77 12.49
CA ALA A 151 -14.87 -1.85 12.46
C ALA A 151 -16.12 -1.52 11.61
N ARG A 152 -16.47 -0.24 11.48
CA ARG A 152 -17.55 0.24 10.59
C ARG A 152 -17.22 -0.06 9.12
N THR A 153 -15.99 0.15 8.70
CA THR A 153 -15.50 -0.17 7.36
C THR A 153 -15.63 -1.65 7.06
N VAL A 154 -15.23 -2.52 7.98
CA VAL A 154 -15.35 -3.97 7.80
C VAL A 154 -16.81 -4.43 7.70
N LYS A 155 -17.74 -3.80 8.43
CA LYS A 155 -19.19 -4.05 8.27
C LYS A 155 -19.67 -3.65 6.87
N TYR A 156 -19.24 -2.49 6.39
CA TYR A 156 -19.58 -2.02 5.04
C TYR A 156 -19.02 -2.94 3.96
N MET A 157 -17.75 -3.35 4.07
CA MET A 157 -17.14 -4.37 3.22
C MET A 157 -17.97 -5.65 3.18
N ARG A 158 -18.37 -6.20 4.34
CA ARG A 158 -19.21 -7.41 4.36
C ARG A 158 -20.55 -7.24 3.66
N ALA A 159 -21.21 -6.10 3.84
CA ALA A 159 -22.45 -5.80 3.13
C ALA A 159 -22.21 -5.74 1.63
N ARG A 160 -21.16 -5.02 1.19
CA ARG A 160 -20.80 -4.91 -0.22
C ARG A 160 -20.43 -6.27 -0.83
N PHE A 161 -19.67 -7.10 -0.12
CA PHE A 161 -19.32 -8.46 -0.57
C PHE A 161 -20.56 -9.32 -0.82
N ARG A 162 -21.57 -9.21 0.06
CA ARG A 162 -22.84 -9.91 -0.13
C ARG A 162 -23.56 -9.41 -1.38
N THR A 163 -23.68 -8.08 -1.53
CA THR A 163 -24.30 -7.45 -2.70
C THR A 163 -23.59 -7.85 -3.99
N MET A 164 -22.25 -7.79 -4.05
CA MET A 164 -21.48 -8.20 -5.23
C MET A 164 -21.67 -9.68 -5.56
N HIS A 165 -21.82 -10.54 -4.55
CA HIS A 165 -22.07 -11.97 -4.76
C HIS A 165 -23.49 -12.23 -5.27
N GLU A 166 -24.49 -11.50 -4.77
CA GLU A 166 -25.88 -11.56 -5.24
C GLU A 166 -26.02 -10.99 -6.67
N GLU A 167 -25.30 -9.92 -6.99
CA GLU A 167 -25.23 -9.28 -8.32
C GLU A 167 -24.36 -10.05 -9.33
N GLY A 168 -23.61 -11.06 -8.88
CA GLY A 168 -22.65 -11.79 -9.72
C GLY A 168 -21.50 -10.93 -10.26
N THR A 169 -21.19 -9.82 -9.59
CA THR A 169 -20.13 -8.88 -10.00
C THR A 169 -18.75 -9.45 -9.71
N GLU A 170 -17.82 -9.30 -10.65
CA GLU A 170 -16.43 -9.71 -10.46
C GLU A 170 -15.76 -8.91 -9.34
N ILE A 171 -15.06 -9.63 -8.44
CA ILE A 171 -14.42 -9.03 -7.27
C ILE A 171 -12.93 -8.89 -7.56
N THR A 172 -12.48 -7.65 -7.73
CA THR A 172 -11.10 -7.37 -8.18
C THR A 172 -10.07 -7.58 -7.08
N GLY A 173 -10.49 -7.53 -5.82
CA GLY A 173 -9.61 -7.64 -4.66
C GLY A 173 -8.98 -6.33 -4.22
N SER A 174 -9.20 -5.23 -4.96
CA SER A 174 -8.91 -3.87 -4.50
C SER A 174 -10.17 -3.23 -3.95
N TRP A 175 -10.14 -2.86 -2.68
CA TRP A 175 -11.27 -2.22 -2.00
C TRP A 175 -11.66 -0.91 -2.66
N ALA A 176 -10.70 -0.12 -3.14
CA ALA A 176 -10.99 1.15 -3.79
C ALA A 176 -11.85 1.00 -5.07
N ARG A 177 -11.75 -0.13 -5.75
CA ARG A 177 -12.56 -0.48 -6.93
C ARG A 177 -13.87 -1.13 -6.51
N ASP A 178 -13.81 -2.11 -5.62
CA ASP A 178 -14.97 -2.91 -5.21
C ASP A 178 -15.97 -2.12 -4.35
N ARG A 179 -15.52 -1.05 -3.67
CA ARG A 179 -16.38 -0.14 -2.88
C ARG A 179 -17.22 0.81 -3.71
N ARG A 180 -16.84 1.04 -4.98
CA ARG A 180 -17.61 1.91 -5.86
C ARG A 180 -18.93 1.19 -6.10
N SER A 181 -19.97 1.68 -5.45
CA SER A 181 -21.33 1.35 -5.86
C SER A 181 -21.43 1.86 -7.29
N LEU A 182 -21.82 1.00 -8.23
CA LEU A 182 -22.25 1.53 -9.52
C LEU A 182 -23.37 2.52 -9.19
N PRO A 183 -23.25 3.82 -9.52
CA PRO A 183 -24.42 4.67 -9.56
C PRO A 183 -25.43 3.93 -10.42
N GLN A 184 -26.65 3.79 -9.93
CA GLN A 184 -27.67 2.96 -10.56
C GLN A 184 -28.11 3.49 -11.95
N ASP A 185 -27.47 4.55 -12.47
CA ASP A 185 -27.79 5.23 -13.73
C ASP A 185 -26.54 5.64 -14.56
N ASP A 186 -25.47 4.85 -14.60
CA ASP A 186 -24.35 5.09 -15.56
C ASP A 186 -23.92 3.79 -16.26
N GLU A 187 -24.81 3.20 -17.05
CA GLU A 187 -24.58 1.98 -17.85
C GLU A 187 -23.38 2.05 -18.81
N GLU A 188 -22.85 3.24 -19.09
CA GLU A 188 -21.80 3.44 -20.10
C GLU A 188 -20.38 3.25 -19.54
N LEU A 189 -20.13 3.58 -18.27
CA LEU A 189 -18.82 3.41 -17.61
C LEU A 189 -18.56 1.95 -17.19
N VAL A 190 -19.62 1.18 -16.89
CA VAL A 190 -19.56 -0.20 -16.39
C VAL A 190 -19.09 -1.19 -17.46
N ARG A 191 -19.25 -0.87 -18.75
CA ARG A 191 -18.80 -1.72 -19.87
C ARG A 191 -17.38 -1.41 -20.34
N MET A 192 -16.63 -0.54 -19.65
CA MET A 192 -15.25 -0.25 -20.03
C MET A 192 -14.30 -1.33 -19.51
N SER A 193 -13.84 -2.21 -20.39
CA SER A 193 -12.78 -3.17 -20.07
C SER A 193 -11.51 -2.46 -19.59
N ASP A 194 -10.66 -3.13 -18.79
CA ASP A 194 -9.37 -2.59 -18.34
C ASP A 194 -8.47 -2.12 -19.49
N ALA A 195 -8.61 -2.72 -20.68
CA ALA A 195 -7.91 -2.29 -21.89
C ALA A 195 -8.48 -0.96 -22.43
N ARG A 196 -9.81 -0.84 -22.50
CA ARG A 196 -10.49 0.39 -22.92
C ARG A 196 -10.23 1.54 -21.94
N ARG A 197 -10.24 1.25 -20.64
CA ARG A 197 -9.89 2.21 -19.59
C ARG A 197 -8.46 2.73 -19.73
N ARG A 198 -7.49 1.85 -19.97
CA ARG A 198 -6.10 2.25 -20.21
C ARG A 198 -5.97 3.13 -21.45
N ALA A 199 -6.68 2.78 -22.53
CA ALA A 199 -6.71 3.59 -23.74
C ALA A 199 -7.32 4.98 -23.50
N GLU A 200 -8.41 5.10 -22.74
CA GLU A 200 -8.99 6.41 -22.40
C GLU A 200 -8.09 7.22 -21.46
N ILE A 201 -7.41 6.58 -20.51
CA ILE A 201 -6.39 7.25 -19.66
C ILE A 201 -5.24 7.77 -20.53
N GLU A 202 -4.76 6.97 -21.47
CA GLU A 202 -3.67 7.35 -22.37
C GLU A 202 -4.09 8.51 -23.28
N LYS A 203 -5.31 8.48 -23.79
CA LYS A 203 -5.91 9.57 -24.57
C LYS A 203 -6.03 10.85 -23.73
N LEU A 204 -6.62 10.77 -22.54
CA LEU A 204 -6.73 11.91 -21.64
C LEU A 204 -5.36 12.47 -21.25
N ALA A 205 -4.37 11.61 -20.99
CA ALA A 205 -3.01 12.04 -20.70
C ALA A 205 -2.32 12.67 -21.91
N ALA A 206 -2.69 12.30 -23.14
CA ALA A 206 -2.22 12.97 -24.36
C ALA A 206 -2.88 14.35 -24.50
N ASP A 207 -4.18 14.46 -24.26
CA ASP A 207 -4.93 15.71 -24.32
C ASP A 207 -4.41 16.72 -23.27
N VAL A 208 -4.14 16.27 -22.05
CA VAL A 208 -3.54 17.11 -21.00
C VAL A 208 -2.12 17.55 -21.37
N ARG A 209 -1.31 16.66 -21.97
CA ARG A 209 0.04 17.03 -22.45
C ARG A 209 -0.03 18.05 -23.58
N ASP A 210 -0.99 17.91 -24.49
CA ASP A 210 -1.21 18.84 -25.60
C ASP A 210 -1.56 20.24 -25.07
N LEU A 211 -2.50 20.30 -24.11
CA LEU A 211 -2.97 21.53 -23.48
C LEU A 211 -1.83 22.35 -22.83
N PHE A 212 -0.83 21.68 -22.26
CA PHE A 212 0.33 22.32 -21.65
C PHE A 212 1.57 22.38 -22.56
N ASP A 213 1.48 21.90 -23.81
CA ASP A 213 2.61 21.95 -24.75
C ASP A 213 2.78 23.37 -25.30
N ARG A 214 3.73 24.10 -24.70
CA ARG A 214 4.14 25.45 -25.14
C ARG A 214 4.49 25.55 -26.62
N ARG A 215 4.91 24.46 -27.28
CA ARG A 215 5.24 24.48 -28.72
C ARG A 215 3.99 24.51 -29.59
N LYS A 216 2.86 24.01 -29.07
CA LYS A 216 1.56 23.98 -29.73
C LYS A 216 0.69 25.17 -29.36
N HIS A 217 0.94 25.78 -28.21
CA HIS A 217 0.25 26.98 -27.72
C HIS A 217 1.22 28.16 -27.48
N PRO A 218 1.92 28.65 -28.52
CA PRO A 218 2.89 29.75 -28.37
C PRO A 218 2.25 31.07 -27.92
N GLU A 219 0.93 31.23 -28.10
CA GLU A 219 0.16 32.39 -27.65
C GLU A 219 -0.04 32.43 -26.13
N ARG A 220 0.10 31.29 -25.44
CA ARG A 220 -0.09 31.18 -23.99
C ARG A 220 1.24 31.30 -23.27
N VAL A 221 1.70 32.54 -23.12
CA VAL A 221 2.96 32.88 -22.44
C VAL A 221 3.05 32.28 -21.02
N ILE A 222 1.90 32.13 -20.35
CA ILE A 222 1.79 31.54 -19.00
C ILE A 222 2.31 30.10 -18.93
N LEU A 223 2.33 29.34 -20.04
CA LEU A 223 2.87 27.98 -20.09
C LEU A 223 4.41 27.93 -19.93
N CYS A 224 5.09 29.07 -19.98
CA CYS A 224 6.52 29.16 -19.67
C CYS A 224 6.80 29.23 -18.17
N ASP A 225 5.79 29.53 -17.35
CA ASP A 225 5.89 29.59 -15.90
C ASP A 225 5.23 28.35 -15.29
N SER A 226 6.05 27.48 -14.72
CA SER A 226 5.56 26.25 -14.12
C SER A 226 4.64 26.49 -12.92
N TYR A 227 4.85 27.55 -12.14
CA TYR A 227 4.01 27.83 -10.96
C TYR A 227 2.64 28.35 -11.38
N ALA A 228 2.60 29.29 -12.32
CA ALA A 228 1.35 29.82 -12.85
C ALA A 228 0.50 28.74 -13.55
N VAL A 229 1.14 27.74 -14.16
CA VAL A 229 0.44 26.56 -14.70
C VAL A 229 -0.23 25.73 -13.60
N TRP A 230 0.44 25.52 -12.47
CA TRP A 230 -0.14 24.76 -11.36
C TRP A 230 -1.26 25.51 -10.66
N GLU A 231 -1.14 26.83 -10.48
CA GLU A 231 -2.23 27.68 -9.98
C GLU A 231 -3.45 27.61 -10.89
N ALA A 232 -3.25 27.63 -12.21
CA ALA A 232 -4.33 27.50 -13.17
C ALA A 232 -5.01 26.12 -13.10
N VAL A 233 -4.24 25.05 -12.87
CA VAL A 233 -4.78 23.70 -12.66
C VAL A 233 -5.57 23.60 -11.37
N GLU A 234 -5.05 24.16 -10.28
CA GLU A 234 -5.73 24.21 -8.98
C GLU A 234 -7.06 24.97 -9.07
N ALA A 235 -7.06 26.14 -9.69
CA ALA A 235 -8.27 26.93 -9.93
C ALA A 235 -9.31 26.20 -10.79
N ALA A 236 -8.86 25.42 -11.79
CA ALA A 236 -9.74 24.70 -12.70
C ALA A 236 -10.36 23.43 -12.07
N LEU A 237 -9.59 22.70 -11.27
CA LEU A 237 -10.05 21.47 -10.61
C LEU A 237 -10.88 21.77 -9.36
N GLY A 238 -10.57 22.87 -8.66
CA GLY A 238 -11.19 23.25 -7.41
C GLY A 238 -10.68 22.42 -6.22
N GLU A 239 -10.86 22.98 -5.02
CA GLU A 239 -10.29 22.49 -3.78
C GLU A 239 -10.63 21.02 -3.48
N LYS A 240 -11.88 20.61 -3.74
CA LYS A 240 -12.33 19.24 -3.48
C LYS A 240 -11.63 18.20 -4.35
N ALA A 241 -11.52 18.46 -5.67
CA ALA A 241 -10.86 17.54 -6.58
C ALA A 241 -9.34 17.49 -6.32
N MET A 242 -8.75 18.62 -5.93
CA MET A 242 -7.36 18.70 -5.49
C MET A 242 -7.11 17.85 -4.23
N LYS A 243 -7.99 17.90 -3.23
CA LYS A 243 -7.93 17.04 -2.04
C LYS A 243 -8.05 15.56 -2.39
N GLU A 244 -9.00 15.19 -3.23
CA GLU A 244 -9.16 13.80 -3.68
C GLU A 244 -7.94 13.30 -4.47
N MET A 245 -7.33 14.18 -5.29
CA MET A 245 -6.10 13.89 -6.02
C MET A 245 -4.89 13.76 -5.08
N LEU A 246 -4.72 14.64 -4.10
CA LEU A 246 -3.64 14.58 -3.11
C LEU A 246 -3.77 13.34 -2.22
N ALA A 247 -4.98 13.01 -1.76
CA ALA A 247 -5.25 11.77 -1.04
C ALA A 247 -4.90 10.54 -1.89
N TYR A 248 -5.16 10.57 -3.20
CA TYR A 248 -4.75 9.51 -4.12
C TYR A 248 -3.22 9.43 -4.32
N LEU A 249 -2.53 10.56 -4.47
CA LEU A 249 -1.10 10.63 -4.74
C LEU A 249 -0.23 10.34 -3.51
N LEU A 250 -0.62 10.87 -2.35
CA LEU A 250 0.14 10.80 -1.10
C LEU A 250 -0.29 9.62 -0.22
N GLY A 251 -1.42 8.98 -0.54
CA GLY A 251 -1.91 7.81 0.18
C GLY A 251 -2.40 8.10 1.61
N GLY A 252 -2.59 9.37 1.96
CA GLY A 252 -3.17 9.85 3.21
C GLY A 252 -4.70 9.92 3.19
N ASP A 253 -5.32 10.12 4.35
CA ASP A 253 -6.76 10.41 4.43
C ASP A 253 -7.06 11.91 4.20
N ASP A 254 -8.34 12.29 4.27
CA ASP A 254 -8.78 13.67 4.08
C ASP A 254 -8.15 14.65 5.10
N ASP A 255 -7.68 14.17 6.26
CA ASP A 255 -7.06 15.00 7.30
C ASP A 255 -5.58 15.27 6.99
N GLU A 256 -4.81 14.28 6.51
CA GLU A 256 -3.45 14.50 5.99
C GLU A 256 -3.47 15.39 4.74
N ALA A 257 -4.44 15.21 3.83
CA ALA A 257 -4.59 16.07 2.66
C ALA A 257 -4.93 17.53 3.04
N ASN A 258 -5.68 17.75 4.12
CA ASN A 258 -5.95 19.09 4.66
C ASN A 258 -4.69 19.73 5.27
N GLU A 259 -3.89 19.00 6.07
CA GLU A 259 -2.64 19.52 6.64
C GLU A 259 -1.64 19.98 5.56
N TRP A 260 -1.54 19.26 4.44
CA TRP A 260 -0.68 19.65 3.33
C TRP A 260 -1.22 20.86 2.55
N LEU A 261 -2.54 20.97 2.37
CA LEU A 261 -3.16 22.14 1.73
C LEU A 261 -2.99 23.40 2.60
N GLU A 262 -3.09 23.25 3.92
CA GLU A 262 -2.84 24.30 4.91
C GLU A 262 -1.36 24.72 4.92
N MET A 263 -0.41 23.79 4.80
CA MET A 263 1.01 24.13 4.64
C MET A 263 1.32 24.83 3.32
N ALA A 264 0.70 24.41 2.22
CA ALA A 264 0.91 25.01 0.90
C ALA A 264 0.33 26.44 0.81
N THR A 265 -0.78 26.69 1.50
CA THR A 265 -1.41 28.03 1.60
C THR A 265 -0.72 28.93 2.63
N ALA A 266 -0.20 28.38 3.74
CA ALA A 266 0.57 29.13 4.73
C ALA A 266 1.98 29.55 4.26
N GLY A 267 2.53 28.87 3.24
CA GLY A 267 3.82 29.22 2.64
C GLY A 267 3.81 30.47 1.75
N GLY A 268 2.62 31.04 1.48
CA GLY A 268 2.46 32.24 0.64
C GLY A 268 2.59 33.58 1.39
N ASP A 269 2.50 33.60 2.72
CA ASP A 269 2.44 34.84 3.52
C ASP A 269 3.73 35.14 4.33
N ALA A 270 4.80 34.37 4.15
CA ALA A 270 6.07 34.57 4.88
C ALA A 270 7.10 35.41 4.09
N ALA A 271 6.65 36.43 3.36
CA ALA A 271 7.51 37.37 2.65
C ALA A 271 7.01 38.81 2.80
N ASP A 272 6.99 39.36 4.02
CA ASP A 272 6.94 40.82 4.18
C ASP A 272 7.40 41.38 5.55
N GLU A 273 8.29 40.70 6.28
CA GLU A 273 8.90 41.28 7.50
C GLU A 273 10.41 41.01 7.60
N ALA A 274 11.18 41.88 6.94
CA ALA A 274 12.59 42.23 7.24
C ALA A 274 12.95 43.40 6.29
N ASP A 275 13.50 44.54 6.67
CA ASP A 275 14.17 44.99 7.89
C ASP A 275 14.34 46.52 7.72
N GLU A 276 13.84 47.32 8.67
CA GLU A 276 14.16 48.74 8.74
C GLU A 276 15.57 48.91 9.34
N GLY A 277 16.48 49.53 8.58
CA GLY A 277 17.63 50.27 9.12
C GLY A 277 19.00 49.60 9.02
N ASP A 278 19.82 50.06 8.07
CA ASP A 278 20.91 51.01 8.34
C ASP A 278 21.78 51.16 7.08
N GLU A 279 21.80 52.37 6.52
CA GLU A 279 22.78 52.79 5.51
C GLU A 279 24.17 52.91 6.16
N PRO A 280 25.25 52.38 5.55
CA PRO A 280 26.58 52.90 5.82
C PRO A 280 26.95 53.97 4.78
N GLU A 281 27.22 55.19 5.26
CA GLU A 281 27.87 56.25 4.50
C GLU A 281 29.19 55.78 3.84
N PRO A 282 29.53 56.31 2.66
CA PRO A 282 30.75 55.93 1.96
C PRO A 282 31.98 56.58 2.60
N ALA A 283 32.99 55.76 2.87
CA ALA A 283 34.33 56.23 3.22
C ALA A 283 35.30 56.03 2.03
N PHE A 284 35.60 57.16 1.37
CA PHE A 284 36.67 57.46 0.40
C PHE A 284 36.51 57.00 -1.06
#